data_AF-A0A2V7USK6-F1
#
_entry.id   AF-A0A2V7USK6-F1
#
_cell.length_a   1.000
_cell.length_b   1.000
_cell.length_c   1.000
_cell.angle_alpha   90.00
_cell.angle_beta   90.00
_cell.angle_gamma   90.00
#
_symmetry.space_group_name_H-M   'P 1'
#
loop_
_entity.id
_entity.type
_entity.pdbx_description
1 polymer ?
#
loop_
_entity_poly.entity_id
_entity_poly.type
_entity_poly.pdbx_seq_one_letter_code
_entity_poly.pdbx_strand_id
1 'polypeptide(L)'
;MRDRLPVTARAACLLAVLAFSGRAAAAGGPADPALPKKLEDFDAYMQKVVKDWNVPGIGVGIVVKDELVFARGYGFRDYGKKLPFTPRTTVPIASNTKLFTAVAAGLLVEEGTSSTTTS
;
A
#
# COMPACT_ATOMS: atom_id res chain seq x y z
N MET A 1 -40.49 8.27 -28.63
CA MET A 1 -40.66 9.28 -27.55
C MET A 1 -39.49 9.11 -26.59
N ARG A 2 -38.61 10.12 -26.49
CA ARG A 2 -37.49 10.11 -25.54
C ARG A 2 -37.95 10.89 -24.32
N ASP A 3 -38.31 10.17 -23.26
CA ASP A 3 -38.75 10.78 -22.00
C ASP A 3 -37.57 11.54 -21.38
N ARG A 4 -37.68 12.87 -21.37
CA ARG A 4 -36.71 13.76 -20.74
C ARG A 4 -37.00 13.84 -19.26
N LEU A 5 -36.27 13.07 -18.46
CA LEU A 5 -36.27 13.22 -17.00
C LEU A 5 -35.82 14.64 -16.61
N PRO A 6 -36.45 15.26 -15.60
CA PRO A 6 -36.20 16.65 -15.24
C PRO A 6 -34.79 16.84 -14.67
N VAL A 7 -34.10 17.89 -15.15
CA VAL A 7 -32.71 18.28 -14.80
C VAL A 7 -32.50 18.43 -13.29
N THR A 8 -33.56 18.65 -12.52
CA THR A 8 -33.56 18.75 -11.06
C THR A 8 -33.17 17.45 -10.36
N ALA A 9 -33.43 16.28 -10.95
CA ALA A 9 -33.03 14.99 -10.38
C ALA A 9 -31.50 14.75 -10.43
N ARG A 10 -30.78 15.43 -11.33
CA ARG A 10 -29.31 15.33 -11.42
C ARG A 10 -28.59 16.18 -10.38
N ALA A 11 -29.20 17.27 -9.92
CA ALA A 11 -28.61 18.17 -8.94
C ALA A 11 -28.63 17.60 -7.51
N ALA A 12 -29.68 16.83 -7.17
CA ALA A 12 -29.83 16.24 -5.84
C ALA A 12 -28.79 15.15 -5.54
N CYS A 13 -28.33 14.40 -6.55
CA CYS A 13 -27.28 13.40 -6.37
C CYS A 13 -25.88 14.00 -6.15
N LEU A 14 -25.60 15.23 -6.61
CA LEU A 14 -24.28 15.83 -6.41
C LEU A 14 -24.04 16.36 -4.99
N LEU A 15 -25.10 16.74 -4.27
CA LEU A 15 -24.99 17.25 -2.89
C LEU A 15 -24.82 16.13 -1.86
N ALA A 16 -25.32 14.93 -2.13
CA ALA A 16 -25.18 13.78 -1.22
C ALA A 16 -23.76 13.18 -1.21
N VAL A 17 -22.97 13.38 -2.29
CA VAL A 17 -21.62 12.80 -2.41
C VAL A 17 -20.56 13.58 -1.62
N LEU A 18 -20.79 14.88 -1.33
CA LEU A 18 -19.85 15.73 -0.60
C LEU A 18 -19.84 15.51 0.92
N ALA A 19 -20.84 14.80 1.47
CA ALA A 19 -20.92 14.53 2.90
C ALA A 19 -20.14 13.27 3.35
N PHE A 20 -19.66 12.44 2.42
CA PHE A 20 -18.95 11.20 2.75
C PHE A 20 -17.42 11.36 2.80
N SER A 21 -16.88 12.52 2.42
CA SER A 21 -15.43 12.74 2.30
C SER A 21 -14.70 12.98 3.64
N GLY A 22 -15.40 12.97 4.77
CA GLY A 22 -14.90 13.53 6.03
C GLY A 22 -14.23 12.58 7.02
N ARG A 23 -14.10 11.26 6.76
CA ARG A 23 -13.53 10.31 7.73
C ARG A 23 -12.44 9.42 7.15
N ALA A 24 -11.40 10.03 6.60
CA ALA A 24 -10.08 9.39 6.53
C ALA A 24 -9.35 9.60 7.87
N ALA A 25 -9.82 8.91 8.93
CA ALA A 25 -9.10 8.87 10.20
C ALA A 25 -7.96 7.85 10.06
N ALA A 26 -6.74 8.36 10.23
CA ALA A 26 -5.45 7.68 10.17
C ALA A 26 -5.47 6.19 10.56
N ALA A 27 -5.07 5.33 9.63
CA ALA A 27 -4.63 3.97 9.93
C ALA A 27 -3.22 4.03 10.56
N GLY A 28 -3.18 4.33 11.86
CA GLY A 28 -2.02 4.11 12.72
C GLY A 28 -2.52 3.41 13.97
N GLY A 29 -2.45 2.07 13.99
CA GLY A 29 -2.81 1.27 15.16
C GLY A 29 -1.90 1.59 16.35
N PRO A 30 -2.34 1.31 17.59
CA PRO A 30 -1.53 1.50 18.80
C PRO A 30 -0.16 0.81 18.68
N ALA A 31 0.88 1.62 18.52
CA ALA A 31 2.25 1.13 18.55
C ALA A 31 2.52 0.38 19.88
N ASP A 32 2.92 -0.89 19.80
CA ASP A 32 3.38 -1.67 20.95
C ASP A 32 4.54 -0.90 21.63
N PRO A 33 4.41 -0.52 22.91
CA PRO A 33 5.39 0.30 23.62
C PRO A 33 6.77 -0.37 23.76
N ALA A 34 6.90 -1.67 23.50
CA ALA A 34 8.18 -2.38 23.47
C ALA A 34 8.89 -2.36 22.09
N LEU A 35 8.20 -1.94 21.03
CA LEU A 35 8.78 -1.86 19.68
C LEU A 35 9.93 -0.86 19.53
N PRO A 36 9.90 0.34 20.13
CA PRO A 36 11.01 1.29 20.01
C PRO A 36 12.33 0.66 20.45
N LYS A 37 12.29 -0.16 21.51
CA LYS A 37 13.45 -0.88 22.04
C LYS A 37 13.93 -2.00 21.13
N LYS A 38 13.02 -2.72 20.47
CA LYS A 38 13.36 -3.80 19.53
C LYS A 38 13.91 -3.30 18.19
N LEU A 39 13.60 -2.05 17.83
CA LEU A 39 14.06 -1.39 16.61
C LEU A 39 15.19 -0.40 16.90
N GLU A 40 15.78 -0.44 18.10
CA GLU A 40 17.04 0.24 18.40
C GLU A 40 18.07 -0.16 17.34
N ASP A 41 18.81 0.82 16.82
CA ASP A 41 19.80 0.69 15.74
C ASP A 41 19.29 0.23 14.36
N PHE A 42 18.00 -0.03 14.19
CA PHE A 42 17.45 -0.48 12.90
C PHE A 42 17.66 0.56 11.78
N ASP A 43 17.50 1.85 12.09
CA ASP A 43 17.75 2.93 11.13
C ASP A 43 19.22 2.97 10.70
N ALA A 44 20.17 2.75 11.62
CA ALA A 44 21.60 2.72 11.31
C ALA A 44 21.95 1.51 10.44
N TYR A 45 21.37 0.35 10.75
CA TYR A 45 21.50 -0.85 9.94
C TYR A 45 20.97 -0.63 8.51
N MET A 46 19.77 -0.06 8.36
CA MET A 46 19.19 0.20 7.04
C MET A 46 20.01 1.22 6.24
N GLN A 47 20.58 2.24 6.88
CA GLN A 47 21.52 3.15 6.22
C GLN A 47 22.79 2.44 5.73
N LYS A 48 23.28 1.44 6.48
CA LYS A 48 24.39 0.58 6.03
C LYS A 48 23.98 -0.25 4.82
N VAL A 49 22.81 -0.88 4.84
CA VAL A 49 22.28 -1.67 3.70
C VAL A 49 22.16 -0.84 2.43
N VAL A 50 21.62 0.39 2.52
CA VAL A 50 21.54 1.30 1.36
C VAL A 50 22.91 1.52 0.72
N LYS A 51 23.96 1.67 1.54
CA LYS A 51 25.35 1.85 1.08
C LYS A 51 25.95 0.57 0.53
N ASP A 52 25.84 -0.53 1.28
CA ASP A 52 26.44 -1.83 0.95
C ASP A 52 25.93 -2.36 -0.39
N TRP A 53 24.63 -2.18 -0.66
CA TRP A 53 23.98 -2.63 -1.90
C TRP A 53 23.98 -1.58 -3.01
N ASN A 54 24.51 -0.39 -2.74
CA ASN A 54 24.57 0.75 -3.66
C ASN A 54 23.23 1.03 -4.37
N VAL A 55 22.15 1.01 -3.59
CA VAL A 55 20.79 1.28 -4.10
C VAL A 55 20.40 2.73 -3.84
N PRO A 56 19.60 3.36 -4.71
CA PRO A 56 19.22 4.76 -4.53
C PRO A 56 18.38 4.97 -3.26
N GLY A 57 17.48 4.03 -2.93
CA GLY A 57 16.68 4.08 -1.72
C GLY A 57 15.90 2.80 -1.47
N ILE A 58 15.44 2.62 -0.23
CA ILE A 58 14.70 1.45 0.25
C ILE A 58 13.52 1.91 1.11
N GLY A 59 12.35 1.30 0.93
CA GLY A 59 11.20 1.43 1.84
C GLY A 59 11.05 0.18 2.71
N VAL A 60 10.76 0.37 4.00
CA VAL A 60 10.50 -0.71 4.95
C VAL A 60 9.20 -0.44 5.69
N GLY A 61 8.32 -1.44 5.70
CA GLY A 61 7.11 -1.48 6.53
C GLY A 61 7.09 -2.75 7.37
N ILE A 62 6.73 -2.64 8.65
CA ILE A 62 6.60 -3.78 9.57
C ILE A 62 5.17 -3.79 10.10
N VAL A 63 4.49 -4.93 9.94
CA VAL A 63 3.12 -5.16 10.40
C VAL A 63 3.15 -6.22 11.49
N VAL A 64 2.50 -5.96 12.63
CA VAL A 64 2.37 -6.87 13.77
C VAL A 64 0.91 -6.91 14.17
N LYS A 65 0.31 -8.11 14.21
CA LYS A 65 -1.12 -8.30 14.55
C LYS A 65 -2.03 -7.35 13.74
N ASP A 66 -1.83 -7.35 12.43
CA ASP A 66 -2.59 -6.54 11.46
C ASP A 66 -2.41 -5.01 11.58
N GLU A 67 -1.52 -4.54 12.46
CA GLU A 67 -1.22 -3.12 12.63
C GLU A 67 0.14 -2.76 12.01
N LEU A 68 0.17 -1.67 11.24
CA LEU A 68 1.40 -1.10 10.72
C LEU A 68 2.15 -0.38 11.85
N VAL A 69 3.17 -1.02 12.38
CA VAL A 69 3.91 -0.53 13.55
C VAL A 69 5.19 0.22 13.20
N PHE A 70 5.68 0.06 11.97
CA PHE A 70 6.83 0.79 11.46
C PHE A 70 6.68 1.03 9.96
N ALA A 71 6.97 2.24 9.49
CA ALA A 71 7.02 2.56 8.07
C ALA A 71 8.01 3.69 7.83
N ARG A 72 9.15 3.39 7.19
CA ARG A 72 10.18 4.39 6.86
C ARG A 72 10.76 4.15 5.48
N GLY A 73 11.30 5.24 4.91
CA GLY A 73 12.10 5.21 3.70
C GLY A 73 13.52 5.68 3.99
N TYR A 74 14.49 5.08 3.32
CA TYR A 74 15.91 5.38 3.42
C TYR A 74 16.46 5.73 2.04
N GLY A 75 17.39 6.69 1.97
CA GLY A 75 17.95 7.16 0.71
C GLY A 75 16.98 8.03 -0.10
N PHE A 76 17.07 7.93 -1.43
CA PHE A 76 16.40 8.78 -2.39
C PHE A 76 15.56 7.96 -3.38
N ARG A 77 14.37 8.48 -3.73
CA ARG A 77 13.58 7.95 -4.85
C ARG A 77 14.11 8.40 -6.21
N ASP A 78 14.79 9.53 -6.23
CA ASP A 78 15.44 10.11 -7.40
C ASP A 78 16.83 10.57 -6.96
N TYR A 79 17.86 9.88 -7.43
CA TYR A 79 19.24 10.16 -7.05
C TYR A 79 19.74 11.50 -7.62
N GLY A 80 19.32 11.85 -8.85
CA GLY A 80 19.72 13.08 -9.52
C GLY A 80 19.09 14.32 -8.89
N LYS A 81 17.80 14.25 -8.56
CA LYS A 81 17.07 15.34 -7.90
C LYS A 81 17.14 15.29 -6.37
N LYS A 82 17.81 14.29 -5.81
CA LYS A 82 17.93 14.03 -4.36
C LYS A 82 16.58 14.05 -3.64
N LEU A 83 15.54 13.50 -4.27
CA LEU A 83 14.21 13.46 -3.66
C LEU A 83 14.16 12.29 -2.66
N PRO A 84 13.73 12.52 -1.41
CA PRO A 84 13.78 11.48 -0.38
C PRO A 84 12.89 10.29 -0.73
N PHE A 85 13.33 9.10 -0.34
CA PHE A 85 12.47 7.92 -0.35
C PHE A 85 11.54 7.98 0.87
N THR A 86 10.23 7.84 0.65
CA THR A 86 9.22 7.93 1.71
C THR A 86 8.35 6.68 1.71
N PRO A 87 7.62 6.39 2.79
CA PRO A 87 6.64 5.29 2.81
C PRO A 87 5.55 5.39 1.73
N ARG A 88 5.35 6.57 1.14
CA ARG A 88 4.38 6.81 0.06
C ARG A 88 5.00 6.77 -1.34
N THR A 89 6.30 6.48 -1.46
CA THR A 89 6.96 6.36 -2.76
C THR A 89 6.51 5.08 -3.46
N THR A 90 5.90 5.20 -4.65
CA THR A 90 5.54 4.06 -5.49
C THR A 90 6.76 3.49 -6.19
N VAL A 91 6.91 2.16 -6.13
CA VAL A 91 7.97 1.42 -6.81
C VAL A 91 7.39 0.23 -7.59
N PRO A 92 8.00 -0.18 -8.71
CA PRO A 92 7.64 -1.43 -9.36
C PRO A 92 8.00 -2.61 -8.44
N ILE A 93 7.04 -3.50 -8.20
CA ILE A 93 7.21 -4.67 -7.31
C ILE A 93 7.77 -5.92 -8.03
N ALA A 94 7.95 -5.84 -9.34
CA ALA A 94 8.53 -6.89 -10.20
C ALA A 94 7.94 -8.29 -9.92
N SER A 95 8.78 -9.27 -9.58
CA SER A 95 8.35 -10.66 -9.42
C SER A 95 7.34 -10.88 -8.29
N ASN A 96 7.19 -9.94 -7.36
CA ASN A 96 6.15 -10.04 -6.32
C ASN A 96 4.74 -10.04 -6.94
N THR A 97 4.56 -9.50 -8.16
CA THR A 97 3.31 -9.60 -8.92
C THR A 97 2.85 -11.05 -9.12
N LYS A 98 3.78 -12.04 -9.17
CA LYS A 98 3.43 -13.46 -9.32
C LYS A 98 2.58 -13.98 -8.17
N LEU A 99 2.80 -13.49 -6.94
CA LEU A 99 1.99 -13.87 -5.78
C LEU A 99 0.54 -13.45 -5.97
N PHE A 100 0.31 -12.23 -6.46
CA PHE A 100 -1.04 -11.74 -6.76
C PHE A 100 -1.72 -12.58 -7.85
N THR A 101 -1.00 -12.95 -8.91
CA THR A 101 -1.54 -13.83 -9.95
C THR A 101 -1.87 -15.23 -9.40
N ALA A 102 -0.99 -15.80 -8.57
CA ALA A 102 -1.21 -17.11 -7.96
C ALA A 102 -2.42 -17.10 -7.01
N VAL A 103 -2.57 -16.05 -6.20
CA VAL A 103 -3.73 -15.88 -5.31
C VAL A 103 -5.01 -15.72 -6.13
N ALA A 104 -5.02 -14.88 -7.17
CA ALA A 104 -6.19 -14.71 -8.02
C ALA A 104 -6.60 -16.03 -8.71
N ALA A 105 -5.62 -16.81 -9.18
CA ALA A 105 -5.89 -18.15 -9.71
C ALA A 105 -6.44 -19.11 -8.65
N GLY A 106 -5.89 -19.09 -7.42
CA GLY A 106 -6.38 -19.90 -6.31
C GLY A 106 -7.83 -19.60 -5.93
N LEU A 107 -8.21 -18.31 -5.90
CA LEU A 107 -9.59 -17.89 -5.66
C LEU A 107 -10.54 -18.42 -6.74
N LEU A 108 -10.15 -18.41 -8.03
CA LEU A 108 -10.97 -18.98 -9.11
C LEU A 108 -11.13 -20.51 -9.03
N VAL A 109 -10.14 -21.20 -8.47
CA VAL A 109 -10.21 -22.65 -8.21
C VAL A 109 -11.15 -22.93 -7.05
N GLU A 110 -11.08 -22.14 -5.98
CA GLU A 110 -12.01 -22.22 -4.84
C GLU A 110 -13.46 -21.94 -5.26
N GLU A 111 -13.67 -20.97 -6.14
CA GLU A 111 -14.98 -20.64 -6.73
C GLU A 111 -15.48 -21.70 -7.74
N GLY A 112 -14.69 -22.75 -8.02
CA GLY A 112 -15.06 -23.83 -8.95
C GLY A 112 -15.04 -23.45 -10.43
N THR A 113 -14.54 -22.25 -10.77
CA THR A 113 -14.52 -21.72 -12.15
C THR A 113 -13.33 -22.27 -12.96
N SER A 114 -12.25 -22.69 -12.31
CA SER A 114 -11.10 -23.34 -12.94
C SER A 114 -10.60 -24.55 -12.15
N SER A 115 -10.36 -25.69 -12.80
CA SER A 115 -9.81 -26.89 -12.16
C SER A 115 -8.28 -26.94 -12.27
N THR A 116 -7.55 -27.09 -11.17
CA THR A 116 -6.07 -27.27 -11.18
C THR A 116 -5.65 -28.73 -11.43
N THR A 117 -6.61 -29.65 -11.55
CA THR A 117 -6.33 -31.06 -11.84
C THR A 117 -6.36 -31.28 -13.36
N THR A 118 -5.18 -31.45 -13.95
CA THR A 118 -5.07 -32.17 -15.23
C THR A 118 -5.37 -33.64 -14.94
N SER A 119 -6.51 -34.16 -15.41
CA SER A 119 -6.75 -35.60 -15.51
C SER A 119 -5.87 -36.24 -16.59
#